data_AF-A0A5N5P213-F1
#
_entry.id   AF-A0A5N5P213-F1
#
_cell.length_a   1.000
_cell.length_b   1.000
_cell.length_c   1.000
_cell.angle_alpha   90.00
_cell.angle_beta   90.00
_cell.angle_gamma   90.00
#
_symmetry.space_group_name_H-M   'P 1'
#
loop_
_entity.id
_entity.type
_entity.pdbx_description
1 polymer ?
#
loop_
_entity_poly.entity_id
_entity_poly.type
_entity_poly.pdbx_seq_one_letter_code
_entity_poly.pdbx_strand_id
1 'polypeptide(L)'
;MPRRFHRKSRFGCTECRKRRVKCDEDEPICGRCMRTRSNCQYPSVQPNPESPPSTYDASQSPSSSPWPTRDPSASQPGSFDLLDMMLMHHYSTHTCKHIFTGSQQAQVWQHDIPALASSNVVLLHGILAVTAIHYAWREPARRDVYRSRALHHHALGLPIFQEMVAFASSETAEVIVAYAILLSLWMYAFPEVAAEQQSLDDILSMVETIRGARTVSQLYRDNVMESPMSVFLQPPLVAPTLGDLEVSSSVCQSLQALKDQMDHESDKRAVQQLQVFLGRYVTGHDHNRLAATWMASVEDDYWSRLRDHQPHAVLVFAYSTLLVRASEHECWWMSGWSERILRACSDIMSPQEVATVDWTYHEHRVRAGADELAEMVRSAQGRVAG
;
A
#
# COMPACT_ATOMS: atom_id res chain seq x y z
N MET A 1 46.25 19.41 -34.69
CA MET A 1 44.80 19.61 -34.48
C MET A 1 44.15 18.26 -34.16
N PRO A 2 43.50 18.08 -33.00
CA PRO A 2 42.92 16.79 -32.64
C PRO A 2 41.65 16.52 -33.45
N ARG A 3 41.54 15.31 -34.01
CA ARG A 3 40.35 14.86 -34.76
C ARG A 3 39.13 14.83 -33.84
N ARG A 4 38.07 15.57 -34.19
CA ARG A 4 36.77 15.52 -33.50
C ARG A 4 36.24 14.08 -33.53
N PHE A 5 35.98 13.52 -32.35
CA PHE A 5 35.33 12.22 -32.21
C PHE A 5 33.91 12.31 -32.77
N HIS A 6 33.61 11.52 -33.81
CA HIS A 6 32.28 11.45 -34.39
C HIS A 6 31.40 10.44 -33.63
N ARG A 7 30.19 10.88 -33.27
CA ARG A 7 29.14 10.04 -32.67
C ARG A 7 28.70 9.00 -33.70
N LYS A 8 28.88 7.71 -33.39
CA LYS A 8 28.50 6.58 -34.26
C LYS A 8 26.97 6.55 -34.40
N SER A 9 26.46 6.49 -35.63
CA SER A 9 25.03 6.27 -35.91
C SER A 9 24.70 4.84 -35.48
N ARG A 10 23.71 4.67 -34.58
CA ARG A 10 23.36 3.39 -33.97
C ARG A 10 22.50 2.52 -34.91
N PHE A 11 21.83 3.12 -35.89
CA PHE A 11 20.90 2.43 -36.79
C PHE A 11 21.28 2.55 -38.27
N GLY A 12 22.47 3.05 -38.61
CA GLY A 12 22.90 3.18 -40.01
C GLY A 12 22.89 1.86 -40.77
N CYS A 13 22.50 1.91 -42.05
CA CYS A 13 22.47 0.75 -42.96
C CYS A 13 23.82 0.01 -43.07
N THR A 14 23.76 -1.25 -43.52
CA THR A 14 24.92 -2.15 -43.61
C THR A 14 26.05 -1.60 -44.48
N GLU A 15 25.72 -0.97 -45.60
CA GLU A 15 26.72 -0.44 -46.54
C GLU A 15 27.44 0.79 -45.97
N CYS A 16 26.74 1.70 -45.27
CA CYS A 16 27.38 2.83 -44.59
C CYS A 16 28.26 2.38 -43.42
N ARG A 17 27.85 1.33 -42.68
CA ARG A 17 28.69 0.69 -41.66
C ARG A 17 29.94 0.07 -42.27
N LYS A 18 29.81 -0.69 -43.36
CA LYS A 18 30.93 -1.31 -44.09
C LYS A 18 31.94 -0.26 -44.55
N ARG A 19 31.45 0.87 -45.07
CA ARG A 19 32.29 2.00 -45.53
C ARG A 19 32.80 2.90 -44.39
N ARG A 20 32.41 2.65 -43.14
CA ARG A 20 32.77 3.45 -41.95
C ARG A 20 32.46 4.94 -42.11
N VAL A 21 31.34 5.26 -42.77
CA VAL A 21 30.83 6.62 -42.97
C VAL A 21 29.52 6.84 -42.20
N LYS A 22 29.19 8.10 -41.86
CA LYS A 22 27.93 8.43 -41.19
C LYS A 22 26.75 8.14 -42.14
N CYS A 23 25.77 7.39 -41.64
CA CYS A 23 24.47 7.18 -42.28
C CYS A 23 23.49 8.25 -41.80
N ASP A 24 22.63 8.74 -42.69
CA ASP A 24 21.50 9.63 -42.38
C ASP A 24 20.26 8.88 -41.88
N GLU A 25 20.26 7.53 -41.93
CA GLU A 25 19.20 6.65 -41.41
C GLU A 25 17.83 6.82 -42.11
N ASP A 26 17.76 7.50 -43.26
CA ASP A 26 16.54 7.56 -44.08
C ASP A 26 16.18 6.18 -44.65
N GLU A 27 14.89 5.83 -44.58
CA GLU A 27 14.30 4.62 -45.15
C GLU A 27 13.43 4.98 -46.36
N PRO A 28 13.41 4.16 -47.44
CA PRO A 28 14.01 2.83 -47.58
C PRO A 28 15.50 2.83 -47.98
N ILE A 29 16.04 3.94 -48.48
CA ILE A 29 17.44 4.08 -48.91
C ILE A 29 18.03 5.35 -48.34
N CYS A 30 19.13 5.22 -47.58
CA CYS A 30 19.83 6.35 -47.00
C CYS A 30 20.41 7.28 -48.10
N GLY A 31 20.44 8.59 -47.89
CA GLY A 31 20.80 9.59 -48.91
C GLY A 31 22.24 9.47 -49.42
N ARG A 32 23.13 8.81 -48.66
CA ARG A 32 24.49 8.49 -49.12
C ARG A 32 24.51 7.27 -50.06
N CYS A 33 23.77 6.20 -49.75
CA CYS A 33 23.64 5.04 -50.65
C CYS A 33 22.88 5.38 -51.94
N MET A 34 21.90 6.31 -51.86
CA MET A 34 21.18 6.81 -53.03
C MET A 34 22.14 7.48 -54.03
N ARG A 35 23.01 8.38 -53.56
CA ARG A 35 24.00 9.07 -54.40
C ARG A 35 25.05 8.14 -55.00
N THR A 36 25.47 7.12 -54.24
CA THR A 36 26.47 6.16 -54.71
C THR A 36 25.86 4.93 -55.40
N ARG A 37 24.53 4.92 -55.63
CA ARG A 37 23.76 3.79 -56.19
C ARG A 37 24.16 2.44 -55.59
N SER A 38 24.34 2.41 -54.28
CA SER A 38 24.82 1.22 -53.56
C SER A 38 23.65 0.50 -52.89
N ASN A 39 23.77 -0.82 -52.72
CA ASN A 39 22.71 -1.64 -52.12
C ASN A 39 22.53 -1.28 -50.63
N CYS A 40 21.46 -0.54 -50.31
CA CYS A 40 21.18 -0.07 -48.96
C CYS A 40 20.25 -1.06 -48.26
N GLN A 41 20.77 -1.77 -47.25
CA GLN A 41 19.98 -2.70 -46.45
C GLN A 41 20.10 -2.32 -44.98
N TYR A 42 18.97 -2.21 -44.30
CA TYR A 42 18.93 -2.12 -42.84
C TYR A 42 18.81 -3.54 -42.26
N PRO A 43 19.44 -3.83 -41.10
CA PRO A 43 19.33 -5.15 -40.50
C PRO A 43 17.88 -5.42 -40.11
N SER A 44 17.22 -6.36 -40.80
CA SER A 44 15.90 -6.86 -40.38
C SER A 44 16.08 -7.82 -39.20
N VAL A 45 15.36 -7.60 -38.12
CA VAL A 45 15.28 -8.55 -37.02
C VAL A 45 14.30 -9.64 -37.44
N GLN A 46 14.80 -10.79 -37.85
CA GLN A 46 13.98 -12.00 -38.01
C GLN A 46 14.57 -13.14 -37.15
N PRO A 47 13.72 -13.89 -36.42
CA PRO A 47 14.14 -15.06 -35.66
C PRO A 47 14.21 -16.28 -36.59
N ASN A 48 15.38 -16.93 -36.68
CA ASN A 48 15.55 -18.15 -37.47
C ASN A 48 15.62 -19.38 -36.55
N PRO A 49 14.86 -20.46 -36.82
CA PRO A 49 14.98 -21.73 -36.11
C PRO A 49 15.93 -22.72 -36.83
N GLU A 50 16.36 -23.75 -36.08
CA GLU A 50 17.01 -25.01 -36.49
C GLU A 50 18.56 -25.06 -36.60
N SER A 51 19.14 -25.97 -35.80
CA SER A 51 20.47 -26.62 -35.95
C SER A 51 20.28 -28.00 -36.61
N PRO A 52 21.28 -28.79 -37.10
CA PRO A 52 22.48 -29.26 -36.36
C PRO A 52 23.71 -29.57 -37.27
N PRO A 53 24.64 -30.51 -36.95
CA PRO A 53 25.78 -30.39 -36.02
C PRO A 53 27.15 -30.67 -36.69
N SER A 54 28.28 -30.37 -36.04
CA SER A 54 29.49 -31.26 -35.99
C SER A 54 30.73 -30.63 -35.31
N THR A 55 31.41 -31.51 -34.56
CA THR A 55 32.86 -31.64 -34.33
C THR A 55 33.62 -30.61 -33.48
N TYR A 56 33.90 -31.05 -32.25
CA TYR A 56 35.13 -30.95 -31.44
C TYR A 56 36.33 -30.21 -32.06
N ASP A 57 36.84 -29.18 -31.38
CA ASP A 57 38.23 -29.20 -30.87
C ASP A 57 38.42 -28.19 -29.72
N ALA A 58 39.34 -28.52 -28.81
CA ALA A 58 39.62 -27.83 -27.57
C ALA A 58 40.55 -26.62 -27.75
N SER A 59 40.31 -25.55 -26.99
CA SER A 59 41.29 -24.93 -26.08
C SER A 59 40.97 -23.44 -25.81
N GLN A 60 41.27 -23.04 -24.57
CA GLN A 60 41.42 -21.66 -24.07
C GLN A 60 40.16 -20.98 -23.51
N SER A 61 39.99 -21.13 -22.19
CA SER A 61 39.39 -20.10 -21.33
C SER A 61 40.35 -18.89 -21.25
N PRO A 62 39.83 -17.66 -21.01
CA PRO A 62 39.61 -17.27 -19.62
C PRO A 62 38.32 -16.45 -19.38
N SER A 63 37.60 -16.85 -18.32
CA SER A 63 36.94 -15.97 -17.34
C SER A 63 36.34 -14.64 -17.83
N SER A 64 35.01 -14.61 -18.01
CA SER A 64 34.20 -13.42 -17.70
C SER A 64 32.76 -13.81 -17.39
N SER A 65 32.32 -13.48 -16.19
CA SER A 65 31.00 -13.71 -15.60
C SER A 65 29.83 -13.26 -16.50
N PRO A 66 28.72 -14.03 -16.59
CA PRO A 66 27.55 -13.64 -17.36
C PRO A 66 26.53 -12.93 -16.46
N TRP A 67 26.71 -11.62 -16.24
CA TRP A 67 25.62 -10.79 -15.74
C TRP A 67 25.32 -9.71 -16.77
N PRO A 68 24.22 -9.80 -17.53
CA PRO A 68 23.76 -8.66 -18.29
C PRO A 68 23.15 -7.65 -17.31
N THR A 69 23.84 -6.54 -17.10
CA THR A 69 23.23 -5.30 -16.61
C THR A 69 22.10 -4.93 -17.55
N ARG A 70 20.86 -5.28 -17.17
CA ARG A 70 19.64 -4.78 -17.82
C ARG A 70 19.49 -3.31 -17.48
N ASP A 71 19.33 -2.52 -18.54
CA ASP A 71 18.89 -1.14 -18.50
C ASP A 71 17.52 -1.08 -17.79
N PRO A 72 17.32 -0.31 -16.70
CA PRO A 72 16.06 -0.30 -15.93
C PRO A 72 14.89 0.39 -16.66
N SER A 73 15.09 0.85 -17.88
CA SER A 73 14.17 1.72 -18.59
C SER A 73 13.38 0.93 -19.64
N ALA A 74 12.10 0.69 -19.34
CA ALA A 74 11.04 0.09 -20.18
C ALA A 74 10.79 -1.42 -19.99
N SER A 75 10.42 -1.81 -18.77
CA SER A 75 9.52 -2.96 -18.58
C SER A 75 8.14 -2.62 -19.13
N GLN A 76 7.64 -3.42 -20.08
CA GLN A 76 6.25 -3.33 -20.57
C GLN A 76 5.27 -3.49 -19.40
N PRO A 77 4.11 -2.81 -19.39
CA PRO A 77 3.05 -3.05 -18.42
C PRO A 77 2.60 -4.52 -18.54
N GLY A 78 3.07 -5.38 -17.62
CA GLY A 78 2.83 -6.82 -17.62
C GLY A 78 4.06 -7.73 -17.67
N SER A 79 5.29 -7.19 -17.78
CA SER A 79 6.49 -8.02 -17.65
C SER A 79 6.87 -8.21 -16.17
N PHE A 80 6.81 -9.44 -15.67
CA PHE A 80 7.23 -9.80 -14.31
C PHE A 80 8.61 -10.47 -14.34
N ASP A 81 9.44 -10.20 -13.33
CA ASP A 81 10.77 -10.78 -13.19
C ASP A 81 10.88 -11.79 -12.02
N LEU A 82 12.09 -12.30 -11.78
CA LEU A 82 12.34 -13.27 -10.72
C LEU A 82 12.04 -12.70 -9.32
N LEU A 83 12.26 -11.39 -9.10
CA LEU A 83 11.95 -10.75 -7.84
C LEU A 83 10.43 -10.80 -7.60
N ASP A 84 9.63 -10.58 -8.63
CA ASP A 84 8.16 -10.68 -8.54
C ASP A 84 7.70 -12.09 -8.21
N MET A 85 8.33 -13.11 -8.79
CA MET A 85 8.03 -14.50 -8.46
C MET A 85 8.37 -14.81 -7.00
N MET A 86 9.48 -14.28 -6.48
CA MET A 86 9.83 -14.40 -5.06
C MET A 86 8.85 -13.67 -4.14
N LEU A 87 8.37 -12.48 -4.54
CA LEU A 87 7.34 -11.74 -3.83
C LEU A 87 6.02 -12.53 -3.82
N MET A 88 5.59 -13.07 -4.96
CA MET A 88 4.37 -13.88 -5.04
C MET A 88 4.47 -15.16 -4.19
N HIS A 89 5.62 -15.83 -4.21
CA HIS A 89 5.86 -16.97 -3.33
C HIS A 89 5.77 -16.58 -1.84
N HIS A 90 6.34 -15.44 -1.46
CA HIS A 90 6.24 -14.94 -0.10
C HIS A 90 4.82 -14.54 0.28
N TYR A 91 4.07 -13.99 -0.65
CA TYR A 91 2.66 -13.68 -0.44
C TYR A 91 1.91 -14.95 -0.04
N SER A 92 2.00 -16.01 -0.86
CA SER A 92 1.27 -17.26 -0.66
C SER A 92 1.70 -18.03 0.58
N THR A 93 2.91 -17.83 1.08
CA THR A 93 3.45 -18.59 2.22
C THR A 93 3.39 -17.83 3.54
N HIS A 94 3.50 -16.50 3.49
CA HIS A 94 3.67 -15.63 4.65
C HIS A 94 2.71 -14.43 4.63
N THR A 95 2.82 -13.50 3.66
CA THR A 95 2.08 -12.21 3.74
C THR A 95 0.59 -12.42 3.94
N CYS A 96 -0.05 -13.29 3.17
CA CYS A 96 -1.51 -13.52 3.24
C CYS A 96 -2.00 -13.95 4.63
N LYS A 97 -1.15 -14.57 5.46
CA LYS A 97 -1.47 -15.00 6.84
C LYS A 97 -1.30 -13.88 7.87
N HIS A 98 -0.60 -12.80 7.51
CA HIS A 98 -0.27 -11.69 8.38
C HIS A 98 -0.96 -10.38 7.99
N ILE A 99 -1.82 -10.37 6.97
CA ILE A 99 -2.61 -9.18 6.63
C ILE A 99 -3.75 -8.98 7.65
N PHE A 100 -4.55 -10.03 7.89
CA PHE A 100 -5.65 -10.04 8.84
C PHE A 100 -5.73 -11.40 9.53
N THR A 101 -6.02 -11.40 10.83
CA THR A 101 -6.00 -12.61 11.68
C THR A 101 -7.36 -13.33 11.78
N GLY A 102 -8.45 -12.72 11.31
CA GLY A 102 -9.78 -13.35 11.27
C GLY A 102 -9.83 -14.56 10.32
N SER A 103 -10.48 -15.64 10.75
CA SER A 103 -10.48 -16.93 10.03
C SER A 103 -11.18 -16.88 8.66
N GLN A 104 -12.28 -16.12 8.54
CA GLN A 104 -13.00 -15.96 7.27
C GLN A 104 -12.19 -15.11 6.27
N GLN A 105 -11.55 -14.05 6.77
CA GLN A 105 -10.69 -13.14 6.02
C GLN A 105 -9.45 -13.87 5.52
N ALA A 106 -8.87 -14.73 6.35
CA ALA A 106 -7.67 -15.48 6.03
C ALA A 106 -7.84 -16.36 4.78
N GLN A 107 -9.00 -17.01 4.62
CA GLN A 107 -9.30 -17.80 3.42
C GLN A 107 -9.30 -16.93 2.16
N VAL A 108 -9.91 -15.76 2.24
CA VAL A 108 -10.02 -14.83 1.11
C VAL A 108 -8.65 -14.34 0.64
N TRP A 109 -7.75 -13.99 1.57
CA TRP A 109 -6.38 -13.60 1.21
C TRP A 109 -5.53 -14.77 0.70
N GLN A 110 -5.73 -15.98 1.25
CA GLN A 110 -4.94 -17.14 0.87
C GLN A 110 -5.34 -17.73 -0.49
N HIS A 111 -6.62 -17.67 -0.85
CA HIS A 111 -7.17 -18.38 -2.00
C HIS A 111 -7.89 -17.47 -3.00
N ASP A 112 -8.90 -16.72 -2.56
CA ASP A 112 -9.81 -16.03 -3.50
C ASP A 112 -9.12 -14.84 -4.19
N ILE A 113 -8.41 -13.99 -3.45
CA ILE A 113 -7.67 -12.85 -4.01
C ILE A 113 -6.56 -13.27 -4.99
N PRO A 114 -5.67 -14.23 -4.66
CA PRO A 114 -4.69 -14.69 -5.65
C PRO A 114 -5.31 -15.41 -6.85
N ALA A 115 -6.45 -16.11 -6.68
CA ALA A 115 -7.18 -16.67 -7.81
C ALA A 115 -7.76 -15.57 -8.71
N LEU A 116 -8.34 -14.52 -8.13
CA LEU A 116 -8.84 -13.36 -8.88
C LEU A 116 -7.70 -12.63 -9.60
N ALA A 117 -6.53 -12.52 -8.96
CA ALA A 117 -5.34 -11.91 -9.54
C ALA A 117 -4.72 -12.71 -10.70
N SER A 118 -4.99 -14.02 -10.84
CA SER A 118 -4.41 -14.83 -11.92
C SER A 118 -4.82 -14.35 -13.32
N SER A 119 -5.97 -13.70 -13.41
CA SER A 119 -6.51 -13.13 -14.65
C SER A 119 -6.60 -11.60 -14.59
N ASN A 120 -6.05 -10.98 -13.55
CA ASN A 120 -6.21 -9.56 -13.30
C ASN A 120 -4.88 -8.89 -12.87
N VAL A 121 -4.25 -8.20 -13.83
CA VAL A 121 -2.92 -7.61 -13.65
C VAL A 121 -2.88 -6.52 -12.58
N VAL A 122 -3.97 -5.76 -12.38
CA VAL A 122 -4.00 -4.68 -11.38
C VAL A 122 -3.97 -5.26 -9.97
N LEU A 123 -4.70 -6.34 -9.70
CA LEU A 123 -4.59 -7.05 -8.42
C LEU A 123 -3.22 -7.66 -8.20
N LEU A 124 -2.59 -8.21 -9.25
CA LEU A 124 -1.23 -8.73 -9.14
C LEU A 124 -0.25 -7.61 -8.75
N HIS A 125 -0.36 -6.42 -9.34
CA HIS A 125 0.42 -5.25 -8.91
C HIS A 125 0.14 -4.89 -7.44
N GLY A 126 -1.12 -4.87 -7.00
CA GLY A 126 -1.48 -4.60 -5.61
C GLY A 126 -0.87 -5.61 -4.62
N ILE A 127 -0.98 -6.91 -4.93
CA ILE A 127 -0.41 -8.01 -4.13
C ILE A 127 1.11 -7.86 -4.02
N LEU A 128 1.80 -7.63 -5.14
CA LEU A 128 3.25 -7.50 -5.17
C LEU A 128 3.72 -6.23 -4.44
N ALA A 129 2.98 -5.13 -4.56
CA ALA A 129 3.28 -3.88 -3.87
C ALA A 129 3.22 -4.06 -2.34
N VAL A 130 2.11 -4.60 -1.81
CA VAL A 130 1.94 -4.87 -0.37
C VAL A 130 2.97 -5.87 0.13
N THR A 131 3.23 -6.93 -0.64
CA THR A 131 4.19 -7.97 -0.26
C THR A 131 5.63 -7.45 -0.23
N ALA A 132 5.99 -6.56 -1.15
CA ALA A 132 7.28 -5.90 -1.12
C ALA A 132 7.43 -5.01 0.14
N ILE A 133 6.38 -4.30 0.58
CA ILE A 133 6.43 -3.56 1.85
C ILE A 133 6.61 -4.52 3.02
N HIS A 134 5.87 -5.64 3.06
CA HIS A 134 5.98 -6.63 4.12
C HIS A 134 7.42 -7.18 4.24
N TYR A 135 8.08 -7.46 3.11
CA TYR A 135 9.51 -7.82 3.09
C TYR A 135 10.41 -6.68 3.59
N ALA A 136 10.19 -5.45 3.12
CA ALA A 136 10.98 -4.28 3.52
C ALA A 136 10.90 -4.00 5.03
N TRP A 137 9.74 -4.31 5.63
CA TRP A 137 9.51 -4.25 7.07
C TRP A 137 10.25 -5.38 7.81
N ARG A 138 10.17 -6.62 7.32
CA ARG A 138 10.81 -7.80 7.95
C ARG A 138 12.33 -7.89 7.76
N GLU A 139 12.87 -7.39 6.66
CA GLU A 139 14.30 -7.46 6.31
C GLU A 139 14.92 -6.06 6.19
N PRO A 140 15.24 -5.37 7.31
CA PRO A 140 15.83 -4.03 7.29
C PRO A 140 17.09 -3.93 6.42
N ALA A 141 17.91 -4.99 6.37
CA ALA A 141 19.14 -5.04 5.58
C ALA A 141 18.92 -4.92 4.07
N ARG A 142 17.71 -5.23 3.57
CA ARG A 142 17.35 -5.20 2.15
C ARG A 142 16.16 -4.26 1.88
N ARG A 143 15.84 -3.42 2.86
CA ARG A 143 14.67 -2.53 2.86
C ARG A 143 14.57 -1.70 1.59
N ASP A 144 15.66 -1.09 1.12
CA ASP A 144 15.64 -0.19 -0.04
C ASP A 144 15.23 -0.90 -1.34
N VAL A 145 15.70 -2.14 -1.54
CA VAL A 145 15.35 -2.94 -2.73
C VAL A 145 13.85 -3.21 -2.76
N TYR A 146 13.30 -3.64 -1.63
CA TYR A 146 11.89 -3.97 -1.51
C TYR A 146 10.99 -2.73 -1.46
N ARG A 147 11.44 -1.63 -0.83
CA ARG A 147 10.77 -0.32 -0.89
C ARG A 147 10.66 0.17 -2.33
N SER A 148 11.75 0.12 -3.10
CA SER A 148 11.73 0.50 -4.51
C SER A 148 10.78 -0.39 -5.32
N ARG A 149 10.72 -1.69 -5.02
CA ARG A 149 9.81 -2.61 -5.72
C ARG A 149 8.35 -2.37 -5.35
N ALA A 150 8.06 -2.03 -4.09
CA ALA A 150 6.73 -1.64 -3.64
C ALA A 150 6.22 -0.40 -4.38
N LEU A 151 7.06 0.65 -4.49
CA LEU A 151 6.76 1.85 -5.26
C LEU A 151 6.53 1.53 -6.74
N HIS A 152 7.35 0.67 -7.32
CA HIS A 152 7.24 0.27 -8.73
C HIS A 152 5.87 -0.36 -9.03
N HIS A 153 5.44 -1.38 -8.28
CA HIS A 153 4.14 -1.99 -8.55
C HIS A 153 2.96 -1.07 -8.20
N HIS A 154 3.09 -0.23 -7.17
CA HIS A 154 2.08 0.79 -6.88
C HIS A 154 1.90 1.76 -8.06
N ALA A 155 3.01 2.28 -8.61
CA ALA A 155 2.99 3.21 -9.75
C ALA A 155 2.42 2.58 -11.04
N LEU A 156 2.57 1.26 -11.22
CA LEU A 156 1.98 0.55 -12.34
C LEU A 156 0.49 0.21 -12.14
N GLY A 157 0.10 -0.19 -10.92
CA GLY A 157 -1.27 -0.59 -10.62
C GLY A 157 -2.24 0.57 -10.49
N LEU A 158 -1.81 1.69 -9.89
CA LEU A 158 -2.70 2.80 -9.55
C LEU A 158 -3.40 3.43 -10.77
N PRO A 159 -2.74 3.71 -11.92
CA PRO A 159 -3.41 4.26 -13.08
C PRO A 159 -4.46 3.31 -13.67
N ILE A 160 -4.17 2.00 -13.70
CA ILE A 160 -5.10 0.97 -14.19
C ILE A 160 -6.32 0.90 -13.27
N PHE A 161 -6.11 0.96 -11.96
CA PHE A 161 -7.20 1.01 -10.98
C PHE A 161 -8.06 2.26 -11.16
N GLN A 162 -7.45 3.44 -11.34
CA GLN A 162 -8.18 4.68 -11.55
C GLN A 162 -9.06 4.63 -12.80
N GLU A 163 -8.54 4.07 -13.90
CA GLU A 163 -9.33 3.84 -15.12
C GLU A 163 -10.46 2.83 -14.88
N MET A 164 -10.20 1.75 -14.17
CA MET A 164 -11.21 0.75 -13.82
C MET A 164 -12.34 1.33 -12.96
N VAL A 165 -12.03 2.22 -12.02
CA VAL A 165 -13.04 2.95 -11.22
C VAL A 165 -13.85 3.90 -12.11
N ALA A 166 -13.23 4.57 -13.08
CA ALA A 166 -13.92 5.49 -13.99
C ALA A 166 -14.93 4.78 -14.92
N PHE A 167 -14.65 3.53 -15.30
CA PHE A 167 -15.49 2.71 -16.17
C PHE A 167 -16.06 1.48 -15.45
N ALA A 168 -16.29 1.60 -14.15
CA ALA A 168 -16.65 0.49 -13.30
C ALA A 168 -18.03 -0.10 -13.64
N SER A 169 -18.11 -1.43 -13.58
CA SER A 169 -19.30 -2.23 -13.76
C SER A 169 -19.46 -3.24 -12.60
N SER A 170 -20.58 -3.97 -12.59
CA SER A 170 -20.79 -5.08 -11.67
C SER A 170 -19.73 -6.18 -11.80
N GLU A 171 -19.16 -6.37 -13.00
CA GLU A 171 -18.14 -7.40 -13.27
C GLU A 171 -16.76 -7.00 -12.70
N THR A 172 -16.47 -5.71 -12.65
CA THR A 172 -15.21 -5.20 -12.09
C THR A 172 -15.27 -4.93 -10.60
N ALA A 173 -16.47 -4.96 -10.01
CA ALA A 173 -16.74 -4.57 -8.63
C ALA A 173 -15.84 -5.30 -7.62
N GLU A 174 -15.72 -6.62 -7.74
CA GLU A 174 -14.93 -7.46 -6.84
C GLU A 174 -13.43 -7.08 -6.88
N VAL A 175 -12.90 -6.88 -8.09
CA VAL A 175 -11.51 -6.46 -8.32
C VAL A 175 -11.25 -5.07 -7.74
N ILE A 176 -12.18 -4.13 -7.96
CA ILE A 176 -12.08 -2.76 -7.43
C ILE A 176 -12.02 -2.78 -5.91
N VAL A 177 -12.91 -3.54 -5.25
CA VAL A 177 -12.93 -3.65 -3.79
C VAL A 177 -11.65 -4.30 -3.26
N ALA A 178 -11.21 -5.42 -3.86
CA ALA A 178 -10.00 -6.10 -3.45
C ALA A 178 -8.75 -5.20 -3.60
N TYR A 179 -8.63 -4.48 -4.71
CA TYR A 179 -7.53 -3.53 -4.92
C TYR A 179 -7.60 -2.34 -3.97
N ALA A 180 -8.79 -1.82 -3.68
CA ALA A 180 -8.99 -0.71 -2.75
C ALA A 180 -8.51 -1.07 -1.32
N ILE A 181 -8.72 -2.32 -0.90
CA ILE A 181 -8.20 -2.82 0.39
C ILE A 181 -6.67 -2.96 0.34
N LEU A 182 -6.10 -3.52 -0.73
CA LEU A 182 -4.65 -3.60 -0.92
C LEU A 182 -3.99 -2.22 -0.94
N LEU A 183 -4.63 -1.24 -1.59
CA LEU A 183 -4.19 0.16 -1.60
C LEU A 183 -4.22 0.74 -0.19
N SER A 184 -5.28 0.50 0.58
CA SER A 184 -5.37 0.97 1.98
C SER A 184 -4.23 0.39 2.84
N LEU A 185 -3.95 -0.91 2.70
CA LEU A 185 -2.81 -1.56 3.37
C LEU A 185 -1.48 -0.93 2.98
N TRP A 186 -1.30 -0.64 1.68
CA TRP A 186 -0.11 0.04 1.17
C TRP A 186 0.06 1.43 1.80
N MET A 187 -1.03 2.22 1.87
CA MET A 187 -1.01 3.58 2.44
C MET A 187 -0.60 3.59 3.91
N TYR A 188 -1.08 2.62 4.70
CA TYR A 188 -0.67 2.48 6.10
C TYR A 188 0.75 1.93 6.25
N ALA A 189 1.13 0.92 5.47
CA ALA A 189 2.40 0.23 5.69
C ALA A 189 3.63 0.99 5.14
N PHE A 190 3.45 1.78 4.08
CA PHE A 190 4.57 2.41 3.37
C PHE A 190 5.37 3.41 4.22
N PRO A 191 4.75 4.31 5.02
CA PRO A 191 5.49 5.31 5.80
C PRO A 191 6.55 4.72 6.75
N GLU A 192 6.28 3.55 7.32
CA GLU A 192 7.20 2.86 8.23
C GLU A 192 8.47 2.39 7.50
N VAL A 193 8.31 1.79 6.32
CA VAL A 193 9.47 1.35 5.51
C VAL A 193 10.16 2.52 4.82
N ALA A 194 9.45 3.62 4.61
CA ALA A 194 9.98 4.84 4.04
C ALA A 194 10.80 5.65 5.04
N ALA A 195 10.63 5.39 6.35
CA ALA A 195 11.15 6.19 7.46
C ALA A 195 10.81 7.68 7.31
N GLU A 196 9.66 7.98 6.71
CA GLU A 196 9.18 9.33 6.49
C GLU A 196 8.57 9.86 7.78
N GLN A 197 8.86 11.09 8.16
CA GLN A 197 8.11 11.81 9.19
C GLN A 197 7.02 12.62 8.48
N GLN A 198 5.78 12.42 8.88
CA GLN A 198 4.62 12.99 8.20
C GLN A 198 4.00 14.09 9.03
N SER A 199 3.62 15.17 8.37
CA SER A 199 2.79 16.21 8.97
C SER A 199 1.36 15.69 9.18
N LEU A 200 0.55 16.44 9.93
CA LEU A 200 -0.88 16.09 10.07
C LEU A 200 -1.57 16.10 8.70
N ASP A 201 -1.25 17.06 7.83
CA ASP A 201 -1.87 17.15 6.49
C ASP A 201 -1.51 15.96 5.60
N ASP A 202 -0.28 15.45 5.67
CA ASP A 202 0.11 14.23 4.98
C ASP A 202 -0.72 13.04 5.48
N ILE A 203 -0.87 12.92 6.80
CA ILE A 203 -1.68 11.87 7.45
C ILE A 203 -3.14 11.95 6.99
N LEU A 204 -3.74 13.14 7.07
CA LEU A 204 -5.14 13.34 6.69
C LEU A 204 -5.35 13.08 5.19
N SER A 205 -4.39 13.42 4.33
CA SER A 205 -4.45 13.12 2.89
C SER A 205 -4.43 11.62 2.60
N MET A 206 -3.63 10.85 3.34
CA MET A 206 -3.64 9.39 3.24
C MET A 206 -4.98 8.81 3.71
N VAL A 207 -5.50 9.29 4.85
CA VAL A 207 -6.81 8.87 5.37
C VAL A 207 -7.94 9.26 4.42
N GLU A 208 -7.88 10.41 3.76
CA GLU A 208 -8.85 10.83 2.72
C GLU A 208 -8.90 9.84 1.55
N THR A 209 -7.73 9.35 1.12
CA THR A 209 -7.65 8.32 0.09
C THR A 209 -8.35 7.02 0.53
N ILE A 210 -8.19 6.66 1.81
CA ILE A 210 -8.85 5.48 2.39
C ILE A 210 -10.36 5.71 2.56
N ARG A 211 -10.80 6.92 2.90
CA ARG A 211 -12.22 7.32 2.89
C ARG A 211 -12.81 7.14 1.48
N GLY A 212 -12.09 7.57 0.44
CA GLY A 212 -12.47 7.37 -0.95
C GLY A 212 -12.60 5.88 -1.33
N ALA A 213 -11.63 5.05 -0.94
CA ALA A 213 -11.66 3.60 -1.13
C ALA A 213 -12.89 2.95 -0.47
N ARG A 214 -13.26 3.41 0.74
CA ARG A 214 -14.49 2.98 1.43
C ARG A 214 -15.74 3.39 0.67
N THR A 215 -15.84 4.63 0.19
CA THR A 215 -16.99 5.10 -0.61
C THR A 215 -17.18 4.26 -1.87
N VAL A 216 -16.10 3.98 -2.59
CA VAL A 216 -16.12 3.07 -3.75
C VAL A 216 -16.62 1.68 -3.34
N SER A 217 -16.11 1.13 -2.24
CA SER A 217 -16.53 -0.18 -1.74
C SER A 217 -18.00 -0.24 -1.33
N GLN A 218 -18.55 0.87 -0.82
CA GLN A 218 -19.97 0.97 -0.48
C GLN A 218 -20.86 1.09 -1.72
N LEU A 219 -20.41 1.80 -2.75
CA LEU A 219 -21.15 1.94 -4.02
C LEU A 219 -21.39 0.59 -4.69
N TYR A 220 -20.42 -0.32 -4.61
CA TYR A 220 -20.50 -1.66 -5.19
C TYR A 220 -20.89 -2.74 -4.19
N ARG A 221 -21.36 -2.37 -2.99
CA ARG A 221 -21.66 -3.34 -1.93
C ARG A 221 -22.55 -4.46 -2.44
N ASP A 222 -23.69 -4.12 -3.04
CA ASP A 222 -24.69 -5.11 -3.46
C ASP A 222 -24.14 -6.08 -4.52
N ASN A 223 -23.23 -5.62 -5.40
CA ASN A 223 -22.58 -6.47 -6.38
C ASN A 223 -21.59 -7.47 -5.75
N VAL A 224 -21.02 -7.11 -4.61
CA VAL A 224 -19.93 -7.84 -3.95
C VAL A 224 -20.46 -8.73 -2.81
N MET A 225 -21.71 -8.53 -2.36
CA MET A 225 -22.31 -9.32 -1.28
C MET A 225 -22.40 -10.82 -1.58
N GLU A 226 -22.54 -11.22 -2.84
CA GLU A 226 -22.57 -12.63 -3.27
C GLU A 226 -21.17 -13.22 -3.52
N SER A 227 -20.11 -12.43 -3.36
CA SER A 227 -18.72 -12.84 -3.56
C SER A 227 -18.02 -13.16 -2.24
N PRO A 228 -16.87 -13.87 -2.26
CA PRO A 228 -16.02 -14.04 -1.09
C PRO A 228 -15.57 -12.71 -0.45
N MET A 229 -15.50 -11.60 -1.22
CA MET A 229 -15.11 -10.28 -0.68
C MET A 229 -16.16 -9.68 0.27
N SER A 230 -17.37 -10.23 0.34
CA SER A 230 -18.44 -9.76 1.24
C SER A 230 -18.01 -9.71 2.72
N VAL A 231 -17.09 -10.61 3.13
CA VAL A 231 -16.50 -10.64 4.48
C VAL A 231 -15.83 -9.31 4.87
N PHE A 232 -15.35 -8.53 3.89
CA PHE A 232 -14.71 -7.24 4.14
C PHE A 232 -15.67 -6.06 4.19
N LEU A 233 -16.90 -6.24 3.69
CA LEU A 233 -17.94 -5.21 3.62
C LEU A 233 -18.98 -5.33 4.73
N GLN A 234 -19.08 -6.52 5.32
CA GLN A 234 -19.87 -6.75 6.51
C GLN A 234 -19.27 -5.94 7.68
N PRO A 235 -20.10 -5.31 8.52
CA PRO A 235 -19.60 -4.65 9.71
C PRO A 235 -18.78 -5.66 10.51
N PRO A 236 -17.60 -5.27 11.02
CA PRO A 236 -16.82 -6.14 11.88
C PRO A 236 -17.67 -6.40 13.14
N LEU A 237 -18.32 -7.56 13.11
CA LEU A 237 -18.93 -8.30 14.21
C LEU A 237 -20.28 -7.81 14.75
N VAL A 238 -20.98 -8.80 15.31
CA VAL A 238 -22.22 -8.72 16.07
C VAL A 238 -22.10 -7.61 17.12
N ALA A 239 -23.15 -6.80 17.25
CA ALA A 239 -23.21 -5.75 18.25
C ALA A 239 -22.93 -6.35 19.64
N PRO A 240 -21.99 -5.80 20.42
CA PRO A 240 -21.83 -6.24 21.79
C PRO A 240 -23.14 -6.00 22.55
N THR A 241 -23.60 -7.02 23.26
CA THR A 241 -24.59 -6.82 24.32
C THR A 241 -23.98 -5.88 25.34
N LEU A 242 -24.68 -4.78 25.62
CA LEU A 242 -24.27 -3.70 26.53
C LEU A 242 -23.81 -4.19 27.93
N GLY A 243 -24.05 -5.46 28.26
CA GLY A 243 -23.79 -6.05 29.58
C GLY A 243 -22.46 -6.76 29.76
N ASP A 244 -21.69 -7.07 28.71
CA ASP A 244 -20.65 -8.10 28.84
C ASP A 244 -19.19 -7.62 28.94
N LEU A 245 -18.89 -6.32 28.87
CA LEU A 245 -17.52 -5.86 29.10
C LEU A 245 -17.44 -4.60 29.97
N GLU A 246 -16.90 -4.80 31.17
CA GLU A 246 -16.11 -3.81 31.92
C GLU A 246 -14.84 -3.44 31.10
N VAL A 247 -15.01 -2.84 29.91
CA VAL A 247 -13.92 -2.12 29.26
C VAL A 247 -13.47 -1.06 30.25
N SER A 248 -12.20 -1.09 30.64
CA SER A 248 -11.65 -0.38 31.81
C SER A 248 -12.40 0.90 32.09
N SER A 249 -12.95 0.98 33.31
CA SER A 249 -13.67 2.16 33.76
C SER A 249 -12.84 3.43 33.47
N SER A 250 -11.50 3.34 33.51
CA SER A 250 -10.56 4.43 33.21
C SER A 250 -10.65 4.95 31.76
N VAL A 251 -10.57 4.08 30.74
CA VAL A 251 -10.56 4.48 29.32
C VAL A 251 -11.95 4.96 28.90
N CYS A 252 -12.99 4.25 29.33
CA CYS A 252 -14.38 4.66 29.09
C CYS A 252 -14.69 6.01 29.74
N GLN A 253 -14.27 6.23 31.00
CA GLN A 253 -14.38 7.52 31.68
C GLN A 253 -13.57 8.61 30.97
N SER A 254 -12.41 8.28 30.41
CA SER A 254 -11.58 9.22 29.64
C SER A 254 -12.32 9.75 28.42
N LEU A 255 -12.92 8.86 27.64
CA LEU A 255 -13.66 9.23 26.45
C LEU A 255 -14.99 9.90 26.77
N GLN A 256 -15.64 9.50 27.87
CA GLN A 256 -16.85 10.19 28.31
C GLN A 256 -16.54 11.62 28.75
N ALA A 257 -15.49 11.82 29.56
CA ALA A 257 -15.03 13.15 29.95
C ALA A 257 -14.62 13.99 28.74
N LEU A 258 -13.93 13.40 27.76
CA LEU A 258 -13.60 14.08 26.50
C LEU A 258 -14.87 14.50 25.77
N LYS A 259 -15.86 13.61 25.62
CA LYS A 259 -17.14 13.92 24.97
C LYS A 259 -17.86 15.09 25.64
N ASP A 260 -17.88 15.10 26.97
CA ASP A 260 -18.54 16.13 27.77
C ASP A 260 -17.83 17.50 27.65
N GLN A 261 -16.54 17.52 27.31
CA GLN A 261 -15.76 18.73 27.04
C GLN A 261 -15.94 19.29 25.62
N MET A 262 -16.47 18.50 24.67
CA MET A 262 -16.63 18.98 23.30
C MET A 262 -17.81 19.94 23.19
N ASP A 263 -17.61 21.12 22.61
CA ASP A 263 -18.72 22.04 22.33
C ASP A 263 -19.48 21.66 21.05
N HIS A 264 -18.74 21.27 20.01
CA HIS A 264 -19.31 21.01 18.69
C HIS A 264 -19.92 19.60 18.59
N GLU A 265 -21.14 19.51 18.04
CA GLU A 265 -21.89 18.24 17.97
C GLU A 265 -21.19 17.17 17.13
N SER A 266 -20.51 17.54 16.03
CA SER A 266 -19.77 16.56 15.24
C SER A 266 -18.57 15.97 15.99
N ASP A 267 -17.88 16.77 16.81
CA ASP A 267 -16.77 16.30 17.65
C ASP A 267 -17.31 15.32 18.71
N LYS A 268 -18.46 15.63 19.35
CA LYS A 268 -19.14 14.71 20.28
C LYS A 268 -19.52 13.37 19.63
N ARG A 269 -20.04 13.41 18.39
CA ARG A 269 -20.41 12.20 17.65
C ARG A 269 -19.19 11.37 17.26
N ALA A 270 -18.09 12.00 16.87
CA ALA A 270 -16.82 11.32 16.60
C ALA A 270 -16.29 10.59 17.85
N VAL A 271 -16.35 11.24 19.03
CA VAL A 271 -16.00 10.59 20.31
C VAL A 271 -16.95 9.43 20.62
N GLN A 272 -18.27 9.60 20.42
CA GLN A 272 -19.23 8.53 20.63
C GLN A 272 -19.00 7.34 19.69
N GLN A 273 -18.67 7.60 18.43
CA GLN A 273 -18.30 6.56 17.47
C GLN A 273 -17.03 5.84 17.94
N LEU A 274 -16.03 6.58 18.45
CA LEU A 274 -14.81 6.01 19.00
C LEU A 274 -15.09 5.09 20.21
N GLN A 275 -15.98 5.50 21.13
CA GLN A 275 -16.44 4.66 22.25
C GLN A 275 -17.05 3.34 21.76
N VAL A 276 -17.90 3.38 20.73
CA VAL A 276 -18.51 2.17 20.13
C VAL A 276 -17.44 1.24 19.54
N PHE A 277 -16.47 1.79 18.81
CA PHE A 277 -15.41 1.00 18.21
C PHE A 277 -14.47 0.38 19.25
N LEU A 278 -14.16 1.10 20.32
CA LEU A 278 -13.40 0.56 21.45
C LEU A 278 -14.14 -0.55 22.18
N GLY A 279 -15.46 -0.39 22.40
CA GLY A 279 -16.30 -1.48 22.91
C GLY A 279 -16.15 -2.74 22.05
N ARG A 280 -16.28 -2.60 20.73
CA ARG A 280 -16.11 -3.72 19.78
C ARG A 280 -14.70 -4.31 19.78
N TYR A 281 -13.68 -3.49 19.95
CA TYR A 281 -12.29 -3.93 20.03
C TYR A 281 -12.06 -4.84 21.24
N VAL A 282 -12.72 -4.58 22.38
CA VAL A 282 -12.57 -5.45 23.55
C VAL A 282 -13.49 -6.68 23.45
N THR A 283 -14.68 -6.56 22.86
CA THR A 283 -15.71 -7.63 22.83
C THR A 283 -15.59 -8.59 21.65
N GLY A 284 -14.91 -8.18 20.58
CA GLY A 284 -15.01 -8.79 19.25
C GLY A 284 -14.02 -9.94 18.99
N HIS A 285 -14.07 -10.47 17.76
CA HIS A 285 -13.05 -11.31 17.14
C HIS A 285 -12.81 -10.75 15.72
N ASP A 286 -11.62 -10.30 15.33
CA ASP A 286 -11.30 -9.57 14.05
C ASP A 286 -11.09 -8.05 14.23
N HIS A 287 -10.24 -7.70 15.19
CA HIS A 287 -10.01 -6.32 15.68
C HIS A 287 -9.14 -5.45 14.78
N ASN A 288 -8.35 -6.10 13.93
CA ASN A 288 -7.27 -5.54 13.11
C ASN A 288 -7.67 -4.36 12.21
N ARG A 289 -8.96 -4.20 11.90
CA ARG A 289 -9.46 -3.17 10.99
C ARG A 289 -10.13 -1.99 11.69
N LEU A 290 -10.38 -2.09 12.99
CA LEU A 290 -11.27 -1.13 13.68
C LEU A 290 -10.69 0.29 13.68
N ALA A 291 -9.39 0.44 13.91
CA ALA A 291 -8.73 1.75 13.86
C ALA A 291 -8.85 2.41 12.47
N ALA A 292 -8.46 1.68 11.41
CA ALA A 292 -8.57 2.14 10.03
C ALA A 292 -10.02 2.43 9.61
N THR A 293 -10.95 1.60 10.08
CA THR A 293 -12.39 1.75 9.79
C THR A 293 -12.97 2.97 10.48
N TRP A 294 -12.60 3.24 11.73
CA TRP A 294 -13.05 4.43 12.46
C TRP A 294 -12.62 5.69 11.69
N MET A 295 -11.33 5.83 11.38
CA MET A 295 -10.78 6.98 10.64
C MET A 295 -11.48 7.17 9.29
N ALA A 296 -11.76 6.08 8.58
CA ALA A 296 -12.46 6.12 7.29
C ALA A 296 -13.97 6.39 7.39
N SER A 297 -14.57 6.40 8.58
CA SER A 297 -16.03 6.42 8.77
C SER A 297 -16.55 7.58 9.63
N VAL A 298 -15.68 8.47 10.10
CA VAL A 298 -16.11 9.71 10.78
C VAL A 298 -16.92 10.59 9.84
N GLU A 299 -17.86 11.36 10.39
CA GLU A 299 -18.75 12.27 9.64
C GLU A 299 -17.96 13.38 8.91
N ASP A 300 -18.48 13.84 7.78
CA ASP A 300 -17.81 14.86 6.95
C ASP A 300 -17.66 16.21 7.67
N ASP A 301 -18.62 16.57 8.54
CA ASP A 301 -18.54 17.80 9.34
C ASP A 301 -17.37 17.76 10.34
N TYR A 302 -17.15 16.62 11.01
CA TYR A 302 -15.99 16.42 11.86
C TYR A 302 -14.70 16.41 11.03
N TRP A 303 -14.73 15.71 9.88
CA TRP A 303 -13.59 15.62 8.99
C TRP A 303 -13.12 16.98 8.48
N SER A 304 -14.06 17.87 8.09
CA SER A 304 -13.73 19.24 7.69
C SER A 304 -13.04 19.99 8.81
N ARG A 305 -13.58 19.92 10.04
CA ARG A 305 -12.98 20.57 11.22
C ARG A 305 -11.58 20.06 11.52
N LEU A 306 -11.36 18.76 11.36
CA LEU A 306 -10.03 18.14 11.53
C LEU A 306 -9.04 18.65 10.48
N ARG A 307 -9.46 18.77 9.21
CA ARG A 307 -8.62 19.37 8.14
C ARG A 307 -8.37 20.86 8.34
N ASP A 308 -9.31 21.57 8.94
CA ASP A 308 -9.17 22.97 9.35
C ASP A 308 -8.40 23.13 10.68
N HIS A 309 -7.75 22.05 11.13
CA HIS A 309 -6.92 21.96 12.35
C HIS A 309 -7.60 22.50 13.61
N GLN A 310 -8.93 22.36 13.72
CA GLN A 310 -9.65 22.79 14.90
C GLN A 310 -9.13 22.03 16.14
N PRO A 311 -8.66 22.71 17.21
CA PRO A 311 -7.93 22.05 18.30
C PRO A 311 -8.69 20.87 18.94
N HIS A 312 -10.00 21.03 19.15
CA HIS A 312 -10.84 19.94 19.67
C HIS A 312 -10.97 18.76 18.70
N ALA A 313 -11.07 19.02 17.38
CA ALA A 313 -11.14 17.96 16.38
C ALA A 313 -9.80 17.18 16.29
N VAL A 314 -8.68 17.90 16.34
CA VAL A 314 -7.31 17.34 16.42
C VAL A 314 -7.14 16.52 17.69
N LEU A 315 -7.65 16.99 18.83
CA LEU A 315 -7.65 16.25 20.08
C LEU A 315 -8.44 14.93 19.98
N VAL A 316 -9.65 14.96 19.40
CA VAL A 316 -10.43 13.73 19.16
C VAL A 316 -9.68 12.76 18.24
N PHE A 317 -8.97 13.27 17.23
CA PHE A 317 -8.14 12.45 16.34
C PHE A 317 -6.96 11.82 17.10
N ALA A 318 -6.33 12.55 18.02
CA ALA A 318 -5.30 12.01 18.90
C ALA A 318 -5.83 10.87 19.77
N TYR A 319 -7.06 10.98 20.30
CA TYR A 319 -7.72 9.90 21.05
C TYR A 319 -7.99 8.65 20.22
N SER A 320 -8.12 8.76 18.90
CA SER A 320 -8.24 7.59 18.03
C SER A 320 -7.02 6.66 18.09
N THR A 321 -5.86 7.19 18.52
CA THR A 321 -4.65 6.39 18.68
C THR A 321 -4.75 5.32 19.77
N LEU A 322 -5.75 5.40 20.67
CA LEU A 322 -6.11 4.29 21.56
C LEU A 322 -6.38 3.00 20.77
N LEU A 323 -7.17 3.09 19.69
CA LEU A 323 -7.44 1.95 18.81
C LEU A 323 -6.22 1.57 17.98
N VAL A 324 -5.49 2.57 17.47
CA VAL A 324 -4.31 2.36 16.62
C VAL A 324 -3.25 1.57 17.38
N ARG A 325 -2.85 2.05 18.55
CA ARG A 325 -1.81 1.45 19.39
C ARG A 325 -2.19 0.05 19.86
N ALA A 326 -3.46 -0.17 20.19
CA ALA A 326 -3.93 -1.51 20.52
C ALA A 326 -3.78 -2.47 19.32
N SER A 327 -4.06 -1.98 18.10
CA SER A 327 -3.98 -2.75 16.84
C SER A 327 -2.55 -2.96 16.31
N GLU A 328 -1.56 -2.13 16.71
CA GLU A 328 -0.18 -2.17 16.18
C GLU A 328 0.53 -3.50 16.42
N HIS A 329 0.20 -4.20 17.51
CA HIS A 329 0.80 -5.50 17.83
C HIS A 329 0.27 -6.62 16.92
N GLU A 330 -0.93 -6.45 16.38
CA GLU A 330 -1.62 -7.46 15.56
C GLU A 330 -1.48 -7.17 14.07
N CYS A 331 -1.26 -5.90 13.72
CA CYS A 331 -1.24 -5.39 12.35
C CYS A 331 0.09 -4.74 12.03
N TRP A 332 1.02 -5.51 11.42
CA TRP A 332 2.33 -4.99 11.03
C TRP A 332 2.24 -3.74 10.13
N TRP A 333 1.20 -3.64 9.31
CA TRP A 333 0.97 -2.51 8.40
C TRP A 333 0.51 -1.24 9.12
N MET A 334 0.11 -1.30 10.40
CA MET A 334 -0.18 -0.13 11.25
C MET A 334 0.99 0.25 12.16
N SER A 335 2.12 -0.46 12.09
CA SER A 335 3.24 -0.24 13.00
C SER A 335 3.71 1.22 12.99
N GLY A 336 3.85 1.82 14.18
CA GLY A 336 4.36 3.18 14.38
C GLY A 336 3.35 4.31 14.16
N TRP A 337 2.09 4.00 13.81
CA TRP A 337 1.08 5.01 13.51
C TRP A 337 0.59 5.80 14.73
N SER A 338 0.52 5.18 15.90
CA SER A 338 0.08 5.85 17.13
C SER A 338 0.99 7.03 17.48
N GLU A 339 2.30 6.80 17.52
CA GLU A 339 3.30 7.83 17.78
C GLU A 339 3.32 8.89 16.68
N ARG A 340 3.21 8.46 15.42
CA ARG A 340 3.17 9.33 14.25
C ARG A 340 1.98 10.31 14.30
N ILE A 341 0.79 9.82 14.62
CA ILE A 341 -0.41 10.65 14.77
C ILE A 341 -0.26 11.59 15.97
N LEU A 342 0.13 11.09 17.15
CA LEU A 342 0.27 11.91 18.35
C LEU A 342 1.26 13.07 18.13
N ARG A 343 2.42 12.76 17.53
CA ARG A 343 3.42 13.78 17.20
C ARG A 343 2.87 14.80 16.20
N ALA A 344 2.25 14.36 15.11
CA ALA A 344 1.68 15.27 14.11
C ALA A 344 0.59 16.18 14.68
N CYS A 345 -0.27 15.66 15.58
CA CYS A 345 -1.26 16.45 16.30
C CYS A 345 -0.62 17.47 17.26
N SER A 346 0.47 17.11 17.94
CA SER A 346 1.20 18.04 18.79
C SER A 346 1.90 19.13 17.98
N ASP A 347 2.51 18.76 16.85
CA ASP A 347 3.33 19.65 16.02
C ASP A 347 2.48 20.70 15.28
N ILE A 348 1.21 20.39 14.96
CA ILE A 348 0.33 21.32 14.21
C ILE A 348 -0.28 22.42 15.09
N MET A 349 -0.44 22.17 16.39
CA MET A 349 -1.11 23.11 17.29
C MET A 349 -0.14 24.19 17.79
N SER A 350 -0.63 25.43 17.87
CA SER A 350 0.09 26.53 18.50
C SER A 350 0.19 26.34 20.03
N PRO A 351 1.15 27.00 20.71
CA PRO A 351 1.27 26.91 22.17
C PRO A 351 0.01 27.34 22.93
N GLN A 352 -0.79 28.25 22.36
CA GLN A 352 -2.06 28.69 22.96
C GLN A 352 -3.13 27.61 22.87
N GLU A 353 -3.22 26.94 21.73
CA GLU A 353 -4.17 25.84 21.50
C GLU A 353 -3.82 24.63 22.36
N VAL A 354 -2.53 24.27 22.45
CA VAL A 354 -1.99 23.23 23.35
C VAL A 354 -2.43 23.48 24.80
N ALA A 355 -2.38 24.73 25.26
CA ALA A 355 -2.83 25.10 26.61
C ALA A 355 -4.36 25.09 26.75
N THR A 356 -5.09 25.51 25.71
CA THR A 356 -6.56 25.56 25.71
C THR A 356 -7.17 24.17 25.81
N VAL A 357 -6.59 23.19 25.11
CA VAL A 357 -7.07 21.81 25.12
C VAL A 357 -6.38 20.92 26.15
N ASP A 358 -5.52 21.48 27.01
CA ASP A 358 -4.71 20.74 27.99
C ASP A 358 -4.00 19.52 27.38
N TRP A 359 -3.33 19.72 26.24
CA TRP A 359 -2.78 18.64 25.42
C TRP A 359 -1.89 17.67 26.21
N THR A 360 -1.05 18.18 27.12
CA THR A 360 -0.12 17.34 27.90
C THR A 360 -0.86 16.33 28.78
N TYR A 361 -1.97 16.76 29.40
CA TYR A 361 -2.82 15.86 30.18
C TYR A 361 -3.44 14.79 29.29
N HIS A 362 -4.01 15.19 28.14
CA HIS A 362 -4.67 14.26 27.23
C HIS A 362 -3.70 13.29 26.56
N GLU A 363 -2.51 13.74 26.15
CA GLU A 363 -1.47 12.89 25.58
C GLU A 363 -1.05 11.80 26.57
N HIS A 364 -0.79 12.17 27.83
CA HIS A 364 -0.48 11.21 28.88
C HIS A 364 -1.61 10.19 29.06
N ARG A 365 -2.87 10.63 29.07
CA ARG A 365 -4.03 9.74 29.20
C ARG A 365 -4.17 8.78 28.03
N VAL A 366 -3.98 9.26 26.80
CA VAL A 366 -4.08 8.42 25.60
C VAL A 366 -2.99 7.36 25.60
N ARG A 367 -1.75 7.72 25.96
CA ARG A 367 -0.64 6.76 26.07
C ARG A 367 -0.91 5.70 27.14
N ALA A 368 -1.27 6.12 28.35
CA ALA A 368 -1.57 5.21 29.46
C ALA A 368 -2.76 4.29 29.15
N GLY A 369 -3.84 4.84 28.59
CA GLY A 369 -5.04 4.08 28.24
C GLY A 369 -4.80 3.06 27.12
N ALA A 370 -3.92 3.37 26.17
CA ALA A 370 -3.55 2.44 25.13
C ALA A 370 -2.71 1.26 25.65
N ASP A 371 -1.79 1.51 26.57
CA ASP A 371 -1.00 0.45 27.21
C ASP A 371 -1.92 -0.49 28.03
N GLU A 372 -2.88 0.08 28.76
CA GLU A 372 -3.92 -0.67 29.49
C GLU A 372 -4.79 -1.53 28.56
N LEU A 373 -5.26 -0.97 27.44
CA LEU A 373 -6.02 -1.71 26.42
C LEU A 373 -5.21 -2.88 25.85
N ALA A 374 -3.93 -2.66 25.54
CA ALA A 374 -3.06 -3.69 24.98
C ALA A 374 -2.83 -4.84 25.97
N GLU A 375 -2.64 -4.56 27.26
CA GLU A 375 -2.53 -5.58 28.31
C GLU A 375 -3.82 -6.39 28.50
N MET A 376 -4.97 -5.72 28.44
CA MET A 376 -6.28 -6.35 28.56
C MET A 376 -6.53 -7.34 27.43
N VAL A 377 -6.28 -6.94 26.18
CA VAL A 377 -6.47 -7.83 25.02
C VAL A 377 -5.52 -9.01 25.06
N ARG A 378 -4.24 -8.80 25.39
CA ARG A 378 -3.28 -9.91 25.57
C ARG A 378 -3.75 -10.91 26.63
N SER A 379 -4.27 -10.41 27.75
CA SER A 379 -4.78 -11.24 28.84
C SER A 379 -6.05 -12.01 28.44
N ALA A 380 -6.95 -11.39 27.68
CA ALA A 380 -8.16 -12.03 27.17
C ALA A 380 -7.82 -13.13 26.16
N GLN A 381 -6.92 -12.87 25.20
CA GLN A 381 -6.47 -13.85 24.21
C GLN A 381 -5.74 -15.04 24.86
N GLY A 382 -4.92 -14.79 25.90
CA GLY A 382 -4.23 -15.84 26.65
C GLY A 382 -5.17 -16.78 27.41
N ARG A 383 -6.36 -16.31 27.82
CA ARG A 383 -7.39 -17.15 28.48
C ARG A 383 -8.21 -17.99 27.50
N VAL A 384 -8.25 -17.63 26.22
CA VAL A 384 -8.97 -18.38 25.17
C VAL A 384 -8.09 -19.49 24.58
N ALA A 385 -6.77 -19.38 24.72
CA ALA A 385 -5.79 -20.34 24.18
C ALA A 385 -5.35 -21.45 25.16
N GLY A 386 -5.76 -21.39 26.43
CA GLY A 386 -5.50 -22.40 27.46
C GLY A 386 -6.77 -23.09 27.89
#